data_AF-A0A8G1A1I3-F1
#
_entry.id   AF-A0A8G1A1I3-F1
#
_cell.length_a   1.000
_cell.length_b   1.000
_cell.length_c   1.000
_cell.angle_alpha   90.00
_cell.angle_beta   90.00
_cell.angle_gamma   90.00
#
_symmetry.space_group_name_H-M   'P 1'
#
loop_
_entity.id
_entity.type
_entity.pdbx_description
1 polymer ?
#
loop_
_entity_poly.entity_id
_entity_poly.type
_entity_poly.pdbx_seq_one_letter_code
_entity_poly.pdbx_strand_id
1 'polypeptide(L)'
;MNTGVRVLEVKRGRVPCPEGRDRPLDNCRFCVHSRRFRLGDRWVPSPARAYCTLQRATEEVDLTAVNAVECDDDRNEGFRSIMTVIS
;
A
#
# COMPACT_ATOMS: atom_id res chain seq x y z
N MET A 1 7.61 20.37 -2.38
CA MET A 1 7.84 19.03 -1.82
C MET A 1 7.21 18.04 -2.76
N ASN A 2 8.03 17.27 -3.50
CA ASN A 2 7.53 16.31 -4.48
C ASN A 2 7.13 15.03 -3.72
N THR A 3 5.89 14.95 -3.23
CA THR A 3 5.34 13.67 -2.75
C THR A 3 5.07 12.81 -3.98
N GLY A 4 6.10 12.08 -4.43
CA GLY A 4 6.05 11.29 -5.64
C GLY A 4 5.22 10.04 -5.41
N VAL A 5 4.06 9.95 -6.06
CA VAL A 5 3.29 8.70 -6.09
C VAL A 5 4.10 7.65 -6.86
N ARG A 6 4.13 6.41 -6.34
CA ARG A 6 4.80 5.28 -6.98
C ARG A 6 3.88 4.10 -7.12
N VAL A 7 4.09 3.34 -8.19
CA VAL A 7 3.45 2.05 -8.40
C VAL A 7 4.50 0.96 -8.28
N LEU A 8 4.29 0.04 -7.35
CA LEU A 8 5.13 -1.14 -7.13
C LEU A 8 4.42 -2.35 -7.71
N GLU A 9 5.01 -2.95 -8.75
CA GLU A 9 4.48 -4.17 -9.37
C GLU A 9 4.68 -5.38 -8.45
N VAL A 10 3.66 -6.21 -8.34
CA VAL A 10 3.69 -7.43 -7.53
C VAL A 10 4.44 -8.52 -8.26
N LYS A 11 5.41 -9.12 -7.59
CA LYS A 11 6.11 -10.31 -8.04
C LYS A 11 5.98 -11.38 -6.97
N ARG A 12 5.32 -12.50 -7.29
CA ARG A 12 5.13 -13.65 -6.39
C ARG A 12 4.52 -13.24 -5.03
N GLY A 13 3.47 -12.42 -5.06
CA GLY A 13 2.77 -11.94 -3.86
C GLY A 13 3.55 -10.92 -3.02
N ARG A 14 4.64 -10.36 -3.56
CA ARG A 14 5.52 -9.40 -2.89
C ARG A 14 5.70 -8.14 -3.72
N VAL A 15 6.00 -7.03 -3.06
CA VAL A 15 6.37 -5.77 -3.71
C VAL A 15 7.80 -5.36 -3.33
N PRO A 16 8.55 -4.74 -4.26
CA PRO A 16 9.88 -4.19 -3.99
C PRO A 16 9.76 -2.89 -3.18
N CYS A 17 9.47 -3.04 -1.89
CA CYS A 17 9.39 -1.93 -0.95
C CYS A 17 10.78 -1.29 -0.75
N PRO A 18 10.87 0.03 -0.52
CA PRO A 18 12.15 0.67 -0.19
C PRO A 18 12.82 0.08 1.05
N GLU A 19 14.07 0.48 1.28
CA GLU A 19 15.01 -0.15 2.23
C GLU A 19 15.49 -1.54 1.80
N GLY A 20 15.43 -1.85 0.50
CA GLY A 20 16.03 -3.05 -0.08
C GLY A 20 15.36 -4.36 0.37
N ARG A 21 14.11 -4.31 0.82
CA ARG A 21 13.38 -5.49 1.31
C ARG A 21 12.06 -5.65 0.60
N ASP A 22 11.94 -6.74 -0.15
CA ASP A 22 10.65 -7.20 -0.64
C ASP A 22 9.71 -7.48 0.54
N ARG A 23 8.47 -6.99 0.45
CA ARG A 23 7.43 -7.18 1.48
C ARG A 23 6.24 -7.96 0.92
N PRO A 24 5.63 -8.85 1.71
CA PRO A 24 4.38 -9.49 1.31
C PRO A 24 3.26 -8.46 1.18
N LEU A 25 2.30 -8.71 0.30
CA LEU A 25 1.15 -7.82 0.09
C LEU A 25 0.33 -7.56 1.36
N ASP A 26 0.28 -8.52 2.30
CA ASP A 26 -0.39 -8.32 3.59
C ASP A 26 0.16 -7.10 4.34
N ASN A 27 1.46 -6.82 4.26
CA ASN A 27 2.03 -5.63 4.88
C ASN A 27 1.43 -4.35 4.28
N CYS A 28 1.19 -4.31 2.98
CA CYS A 28 0.64 -3.13 2.32
C CYS A 28 -0.75 -2.76 2.83
N ARG A 29 -1.56 -3.73 3.30
CA ARG A 29 -2.89 -3.46 3.89
C ARG A 29 -2.83 -2.63 5.17
N PHE A 30 -1.66 -2.56 5.80
CA PHE A 30 -1.43 -1.83 7.03
C PHE A 30 -0.41 -0.70 6.85
N CYS A 31 0.13 -0.49 5.65
CA CYS A 31 1.15 0.52 5.43
C CYS A 31 0.53 1.92 5.31
N VAL A 32 1.00 2.91 6.06
CA VAL A 32 0.52 4.31 5.97
C VAL A 32 0.74 4.90 4.58
N HIS A 33 1.77 4.43 3.87
CA HIS A 33 2.07 4.88 2.50
C HIS A 33 1.18 4.21 1.46
N SER A 34 0.54 3.08 1.76
CA SER A 34 -0.31 2.38 0.80
C SER A 34 -1.58 3.19 0.53
N ARG A 35 -1.81 3.53 -0.74
CA ARG A 35 -2.97 4.31 -1.17
C ARG A 35 -4.02 3.44 -1.82
N ARG A 36 -3.61 2.63 -2.80
CA ARG A 36 -4.50 1.84 -3.63
C ARG A 36 -3.83 0.53 -4.04
N PHE A 37 -4.66 -0.49 -4.27
CA PHE A 37 -4.26 -1.75 -4.88
C PHE A 37 -4.79 -1.80 -6.30
N ARG A 38 -4.03 -2.36 -7.22
CA ARG A 38 -4.50 -2.63 -8.59
C ARG A 38 -4.90 -4.09 -8.72
N LEU A 39 -6.15 -4.33 -9.12
CA LEU A 39 -6.73 -5.64 -9.43
C LEU A 39 -7.06 -5.64 -10.92
N GLY A 40 -6.25 -6.32 -11.74
CA GLY A 40 -6.32 -6.19 -13.19
C GLY A 40 -6.05 -4.75 -13.62
N ASP A 41 -7.06 -4.09 -14.20
CA ASP A 41 -7.02 -2.68 -14.62
C ASP A 41 -7.70 -1.72 -13.63
N ARG A 42 -8.33 -2.25 -12.57
CA ARG A 42 -9.06 -1.44 -11.59
C ARG A 42 -8.16 -1.11 -10.39
N TRP A 43 -8.23 0.15 -9.96
CA TRP A 43 -7.65 0.59 -8.69
C TRP A 43 -8.71 0.61 -7.58
N VAL A 44 -8.39 0.02 -6.44
CA VAL A 44 -9.24 0.03 -5.24
C VAL A 44 -8.49 0.69 -4.07
N PRO A 45 -9.17 1.46 -3.21
CA PRO A 45 -8.55 2.07 -2.04
C PRO A 45 -7.88 1.05 -1.11
N SER A 46 -6.77 1.44 -0.50
CA SER A 46 -6.06 0.60 0.47
C SER A 46 -6.85 0.45 1.77
N PRO A 47 -6.95 -0.77 2.35
CA PRO A 47 -7.51 -0.98 3.68
C PRO A 47 -6.81 -0.17 4.78
N ALA A 48 -5.54 0.21 4.59
CA ALA A 48 -4.80 1.06 5.52
C ALA A 48 -5.48 2.43 5.72
N ARG A 49 -6.31 2.86 4.74
CA ARG A 49 -7.06 4.11 4.76
C ARG A 49 -8.42 3.99 5.44
N ALA A 50 -8.79 2.83 6.00
CA ALA A 50 -10.01 2.67 6.80
C ALA A 50 -10.07 3.65 7.98
N TYR A 51 -8.92 3.89 8.62
CA TYR A 51 -8.78 4.81 9.75
C TYR A 51 -8.48 6.26 9.33
N CYS A 52 -8.34 6.53 8.04
CA CYS A 52 -8.13 7.88 7.54
C CYS A 52 -9.46 8.65 7.57
N THR A 53 -9.54 9.72 8.35
CA THR A 53 -10.77 10.52 8.51
C THR A 53 -11.29 11.11 7.21
N LEU A 54 -10.40 11.35 6.22
CA LEU A 54 -10.70 11.88 4.90
C LEU A 54 -11.16 10.83 3.88
N GLN A 55 -10.75 9.57 4.02
CA GLN A 55 -11.00 8.53 3.00
C GLN A 55 -11.95 7.45 3.50
N ARG A 56 -11.75 6.96 4.73
CA ARG A 56 -12.59 5.93 5.38
C ARG A 56 -12.85 4.72 4.47
N ALA A 57 -11.80 4.21 3.84
CA ALA A 57 -11.91 3.08 2.91
C ALA A 57 -12.48 1.83 3.62
N THR A 58 -13.54 1.26 3.08
CA THR A 58 -14.23 0.09 3.65
C THR A 58 -14.21 -1.13 2.72
N GLU A 59 -13.69 -0.98 1.50
CA GLU A 59 -13.59 -2.07 0.54
C GLU A 59 -12.53 -3.09 0.97
N GLU A 60 -12.92 -4.37 0.99
CA GLU A 60 -11.97 -5.47 1.12
C GLU A 60 -11.20 -5.68 -0.18
N VAL A 61 -9.94 -6.08 -0.06
CA VAL A 61 -9.04 -6.33 -1.19
C VAL A 61 -8.68 -7.80 -1.24
N ASP A 62 -9.06 -8.48 -2.32
CA ASP A 62 -8.55 -9.82 -2.63
C ASP A 62 -7.09 -9.72 -3.08
N LEU A 63 -6.18 -10.03 -2.16
CA LEU A 63 -4.73 -9.97 -2.41
C LEU A 63 -4.25 -10.94 -3.49
N THR A 64 -5.00 -12.00 -3.79
CA THR A 64 -4.61 -12.97 -4.82
C THR A 64 -4.75 -12.41 -6.23
N ALA A 65 -5.63 -11.42 -6.41
CA ALA A 65 -5.88 -10.73 -7.67
C ALA A 65 -5.03 -9.45 -7.84
N VAL A 66 -4.25 -9.06 -6.83
CA VAL A 66 -3.46 -7.82 -6.87
C VAL A 66 -2.23 -7.99 -7.75
N ASN A 67 -2.06 -7.08 -8.70
CA ASN A 67 -0.89 -7.02 -9.57
C ASN A 67 0.02 -5.80 -9.29
N ALA A 68 -0.45 -4.76 -8.60
CA ALA A 68 0.38 -3.63 -8.19
C ALA A 68 -0.17 -2.89 -6.95
N VAL A 69 0.69 -2.09 -6.31
CA VAL A 69 0.33 -1.23 -5.16
C VAL A 69 0.80 0.19 -5.41
N GLU A 70 -0.09 1.18 -5.22
CA GLU A 70 0.23 2.60 -5.26
C GLU A 70 0.65 3.09 -3.86
N CYS A 71 1.78 3.78 -3.77
CA CYS A 71 2.33 4.34 -2.54
C CYS A 71 2.59 5.86 -2.66
N ASP A 72 2.42 6.62 -1.57
CA ASP A 72 2.81 8.05 -1.45
C ASP A 72 4.06 8.29 -0.61
N ASP A 73 5.05 7.41 -0.72
CA ASP A 73 6.33 7.56 -0.02
C ASP A 73 7.37 8.35 -0.82
N ASP A 74 8.36 8.90 -0.12
CA ASP A 74 9.47 9.67 -0.70
C ASP A 74 10.61 8.80 -1.28
N ARG A 75 10.38 7.47 -1.39
CA ARG A 75 11.33 6.42 -1.77
C ARG A 75 12.35 5.99 -0.71
N ASN A 76 12.38 6.63 0.45
CA ASN A 76 13.35 6.34 1.51
C ASN A 76 12.73 5.80 2.79
N GLU A 77 11.42 5.99 3.02
CA GLU A 77 10.76 5.65 4.29
C GLU A 77 10.47 4.16 4.52
N GLY A 78 10.27 3.38 3.46
CA GLY A 78 9.96 1.95 3.54
C GLY A 78 8.57 1.64 4.11
N PHE A 79 8.43 0.46 4.72
CA PHE A 79 7.16 0.03 5.32
C PHE A 79 6.93 0.68 6.69
N ARG A 80 5.77 1.30 6.88
CA ARG A 80 5.34 1.90 8.15
C ARG A 80 3.92 1.45 8.50
N SER A 81 3.76 0.68 9.57
CA SER A 81 2.45 0.18 9.99
C SER A 81 1.59 1.27 10.61
N ILE A 82 0.36 1.43 10.12
CA ILE A 82 -0.65 2.31 10.72
C ILE A 82 -0.96 1.92 12.17
N MET A 83 -0.85 0.64 12.51
CA MET A 83 -1.11 0.13 13.86
C MET A 83 -0.18 0.76 14.90
N THR A 84 1.07 1.07 14.52
CA THR A 84 2.03 1.76 15.40
C THR A 84 1.74 3.25 15.54
N VAL A 85 0.99 3.84 14.59
CA VAL A 85 0.63 5.27 14.59
C VAL A 85 -0.64 5.54 15.40
N ILE A 86 -1.58 4.60 15.43
CA ILE A 86 -2.87 4.72 16.14
C ILE A 86 -2.86 4.11 17.55
N SER A 87 -1.72 3.59 18.01
CA SER A 87 -1.55 3.06 19.38
C SER A 87 -1.32 4.17 20.40
#